data_AF-X1H6B7-F1
#
_entry.id   AF-X1H6B7-F1
#
_cell.length_a   1.000
_cell.length_b   1.000
_cell.length_c   1.000
_cell.angle_alpha   90.00
_cell.angle_beta   90.00
_cell.angle_gamma   90.00
#
_symmetry.space_group_name_H-M   'P 1'
#
loop_
_entity.id
_entity.type
_entity.pdbx_description
1 polymer ?
#
loop_
_entity_poly.entity_id
_entity_poly.type
_entity_poly.pdbx_seq_one_letter_code
_entity_poly.pdbx_strand_id
1 'polypeptide(L)'
;FSPATKGAFSKTVSIPAEEFGLPFTDPPDIVDQDNLSLYSFVVNTDKLTHKFPIPSDYAGGDITFWLVWTNDGGEDDNGKAVKWRLDYQVGDEGDVISGSHDNSPKSVEDTYDSDAGWVEHHTGKMTIAEADFSGKLCLFLKLSAVTPDGAALTCEPHLIGLCYTNIAKWGRKP
;
A
#
# COMPACT_ATOMS: atom_id res chain seq x y z
N PHE A 1 20.14 -20.76 6.12
CA PHE A 1 18.95 -21.01 6.96
C PHE A 1 19.14 -20.28 8.27
N SER A 2 18.52 -19.11 8.42
CA SER A 2 18.53 -18.38 9.69
C SER A 2 17.64 -19.14 10.70
N PRO A 3 18.04 -19.29 11.98
CA PRO A 3 17.22 -20.00 12.94
C PRO A 3 15.93 -19.21 13.17
N ALA A 4 14.78 -19.85 12.94
CA ALA A 4 13.50 -19.29 13.34
C ALA A 4 13.53 -19.05 14.86
N THR A 5 13.50 -17.79 15.27
CA THR A 5 13.41 -17.40 16.67
C THR A 5 12.13 -18.00 17.24
N LYS A 6 12.28 -18.97 18.15
CA LYS A 6 11.18 -19.67 18.82
C LYS A 6 10.21 -18.62 19.39
N GLY A 7 9.00 -18.48 18.82
CA GLY A 7 8.02 -17.48 19.26
C GLY A 7 7.76 -16.31 18.30
N ALA A 8 7.99 -16.46 17.00
CA ALA A 8 7.56 -15.51 15.97
C ALA A 8 6.57 -16.15 14.97
N PHE A 9 5.68 -15.35 14.37
CA PHE A 9 4.72 -15.78 13.34
C PHE A 9 4.48 -14.66 12.32
N SER A 10 3.98 -15.01 11.13
CA SER A 10 3.58 -14.04 10.12
C SER A 10 2.20 -13.48 10.43
N LYS A 11 2.06 -12.16 10.48
CA LYS A 11 0.82 -11.45 10.76
C LYS A 11 0.47 -10.59 9.56
N THR A 12 -0.76 -10.73 9.07
CA THR A 12 -1.33 -9.87 8.03
C THR A 12 -2.39 -8.97 8.65
N VAL A 13 -2.38 -7.71 8.25
CA VAL A 13 -3.37 -6.72 8.67
C VAL A 13 -3.85 -5.98 7.42
N SER A 14 -5.17 -5.76 7.35
CA SER A 14 -5.82 -4.97 6.32
C SER A 14 -6.18 -3.61 6.89
N ILE A 15 -5.87 -2.56 6.13
CA ILE A 15 -6.23 -1.17 6.41
C ILE A 15 -7.21 -0.76 5.30
N PRO A 16 -8.50 -0.54 5.62
CA PRO A 16 -9.48 -0.10 4.61
C PRO A 16 -9.17 1.33 4.15
N ALA A 17 -9.63 1.69 2.95
CA ALA A 17 -9.40 3.03 2.38
C ALA A 17 -9.85 4.17 3.32
N GLU A 18 -10.99 4.05 4.00
CA GLU A 18 -11.48 5.07 4.94
C GLU A 18 -10.53 5.38 6.14
N GLU A 19 -9.60 4.48 6.47
CA GLU A 19 -8.63 4.70 7.55
C GLU A 19 -7.42 5.55 7.12
N PHE A 20 -7.28 5.85 5.83
CA PHE A 20 -6.24 6.73 5.35
C PHE A 20 -6.67 8.19 5.54
N GLY A 21 -5.72 9.03 5.96
CA GLY A 21 -5.94 10.47 5.97
C GLY A 21 -5.88 11.03 4.55
N LEU A 22 -6.60 12.13 4.31
CA LEU A 22 -6.46 12.89 3.06
C LEU A 22 -5.24 13.81 3.14
N PRO A 23 -4.29 13.74 2.19
CA PRO A 23 -3.22 14.74 2.10
C PRO A 23 -3.77 16.10 1.66
N PHE A 24 -3.00 17.16 1.92
CA PHE A 24 -3.37 18.53 1.56
C PHE A 24 -3.22 18.84 0.05
N THR A 25 -2.53 17.99 -0.72
CA THR A 25 -2.21 18.25 -2.12
C THR A 25 -2.54 17.02 -2.96
N ASP A 26 -3.39 17.23 -3.96
CA ASP A 26 -3.88 16.21 -4.89
C ASP A 26 -4.40 14.94 -4.18
N PRO A 27 -5.35 15.06 -3.22
CA PRO A 27 -5.98 13.88 -2.64
C PRO A 27 -6.85 13.18 -3.70
N PRO A 28 -6.93 11.84 -3.67
CA PRO A 28 -7.91 11.12 -4.47
C PRO A 28 -9.34 11.48 -4.05
N ASP A 29 -10.28 11.39 -4.98
CA ASP A 29 -11.70 11.55 -4.69
C ASP A 29 -12.22 10.35 -3.91
N ILE A 30 -13.24 10.58 -3.07
CA ILE A 30 -13.92 9.50 -2.34
C ILE A 30 -15.14 9.07 -3.15
N VAL A 31 -15.24 7.78 -3.44
CA VAL A 31 -16.37 7.17 -4.14
C VAL A 31 -16.95 6.07 -3.26
N ASP A 32 -18.26 6.12 -3.02
CA ASP A 32 -18.97 5.04 -2.35
C ASP A 32 -19.53 4.09 -3.40
N GLN A 33 -19.14 2.82 -3.33
CA GLN A 33 -19.67 1.76 -4.17
C GLN A 33 -20.14 0.60 -3.29
N ASP A 34 -21.39 0.18 -3.53
CA ASP A 34 -22.10 -0.78 -2.68
C ASP A 34 -22.12 -0.37 -1.20
N ASN A 35 -21.26 -0.98 -0.39
CA ASN A 35 -21.10 -0.73 1.04
C ASN A 35 -19.65 -0.43 1.43
N LEU A 36 -18.84 0.01 0.46
CA LEU A 36 -17.43 0.35 0.63
C LEU A 36 -17.19 1.80 0.23
N SER A 37 -16.46 2.54 1.06
CA SER A 37 -15.86 3.82 0.68
C SER A 37 -14.47 3.57 0.07
N LEU A 38 -14.28 4.05 -1.15
CA LEU A 38 -13.10 3.83 -1.98
C LEU A 38 -12.41 5.16 -2.28
N TYR A 39 -11.13 5.11 -2.64
CA TYR A 39 -10.44 6.26 -3.22
C TYR A 39 -10.23 6.11 -4.72
N SER A 40 -10.80 7.02 -5.50
CA SER A 40 -10.54 7.12 -6.94
C SER A 40 -9.28 7.93 -7.21
N PHE A 41 -8.34 7.34 -7.96
CA PHE A 41 -7.07 7.98 -8.30
C PHE A 41 -7.04 8.48 -9.75
N VAL A 42 -6.80 9.77 -9.93
CA VAL A 42 -6.27 10.31 -11.17
C VAL A 42 -4.80 9.91 -11.30
N VAL A 43 -4.51 9.05 -12.28
CA VAL A 43 -3.17 8.49 -12.53
C VAL A 43 -2.11 9.58 -12.69
N ASN A 44 -0.95 9.40 -12.05
CA ASN A 44 0.19 10.33 -11.94
C ASN A 44 -0.04 11.61 -11.13
N THR A 45 -1.28 11.91 -10.74
CA THR A 45 -1.64 13.13 -10.02
C THR A 45 -1.84 12.81 -8.56
N ASP A 46 -2.77 11.91 -8.27
CA ASP A 46 -3.28 11.75 -6.91
C ASP A 46 -2.33 10.98 -6.02
N LYS A 47 -2.35 11.36 -4.74
CA LYS A 47 -1.50 10.80 -3.70
C LYS A 47 -2.35 10.56 -2.47
N LEU A 48 -2.14 9.42 -1.83
CA LEU A 48 -2.68 9.12 -0.51
C LEU A 48 -1.52 8.92 0.45
N THR A 49 -1.56 9.54 1.62
CA THR A 49 -0.46 9.44 2.60
C THR A 49 -0.92 8.75 3.88
N HIS A 50 -0.07 7.88 4.41
CA HIS A 50 -0.35 7.19 5.67
C HIS A 50 0.90 7.14 6.54
N LYS A 51 0.74 7.45 7.83
CA LYS A 51 1.79 7.27 8.83
C LYS A 51 1.63 5.91 9.46
N PHE A 52 2.52 5.01 9.12
CA PHE A 52 2.52 3.63 9.56
C PHE A 52 3.46 3.46 10.77
N PRO A 53 2.96 3.32 12.01
CA PRO A 53 3.81 3.02 13.15
C PRO A 53 4.40 1.62 13.01
N ILE A 54 5.67 1.43 13.36
CA ILE A 54 6.23 0.07 13.43
C ILE A 54 5.46 -0.69 14.53
N PRO A 55 4.83 -1.85 14.23
CA PRO A 55 4.01 -2.56 15.21
C PRO A 55 4.83 -2.90 16.46
N SER A 56 4.25 -2.71 17.64
CA SER A 56 4.94 -2.99 18.91
C SER A 56 5.27 -4.48 19.11
N ASP A 57 4.54 -5.36 18.43
CA ASP A 57 4.79 -6.80 18.40
C ASP A 57 5.76 -7.23 17.30
N TYR A 58 6.31 -6.31 16.49
CA TYR A 58 7.24 -6.64 15.42
C TYR A 58 8.49 -7.40 15.91
N ALA A 59 8.86 -8.44 15.16
CA ALA A 59 9.90 -9.41 15.53
C ALA A 59 11.15 -9.39 14.64
N GLY A 60 11.23 -8.46 13.69
CA GLY A 60 12.27 -8.39 12.67
C GLY A 60 11.78 -8.87 11.29
N GLY A 61 12.66 -8.80 10.30
CA GLY A 61 12.38 -9.15 8.90
C GLY A 61 11.56 -8.13 8.12
N ASP A 62 11.60 -8.21 6.80
CA ASP A 62 10.96 -7.22 5.93
C ASP A 62 9.45 -7.06 6.18
N ILE A 63 8.94 -5.85 5.89
CA ILE A 63 7.49 -5.61 5.83
C ILE A 63 7.08 -5.61 4.36
N THR A 64 6.07 -6.41 4.06
CA THR A 64 5.50 -6.51 2.70
C THR A 64 4.14 -5.84 2.66
N PHE A 65 3.87 -5.07 1.62
CA PHE A 65 2.63 -4.35 1.38
C PHE A 65 2.00 -4.83 0.06
N TRP A 66 0.68 -4.87 -0.03
CA TRP A 66 -0.04 -5.04 -1.29
C TRP A 66 -1.39 -4.33 -1.20
N LEU A 67 -1.95 -4.03 -2.35
CA LEU A 67 -3.17 -3.23 -2.45
C LEU A 67 -4.32 -4.12 -2.85
N VAL A 68 -5.49 -3.74 -2.34
CA VAL A 68 -6.78 -4.24 -2.80
C VAL A 68 -7.42 -3.10 -3.56
N TRP A 69 -7.76 -3.32 -4.83
CA TRP A 69 -8.23 -2.27 -5.73
C TRP A 69 -9.22 -2.81 -6.76
N THR A 70 -9.92 -1.92 -7.45
CA THR A 70 -10.83 -2.23 -8.57
C THR A 70 -10.75 -1.11 -9.61
N ASN A 71 -11.21 -1.36 -10.84
CA ASN A 71 -11.52 -0.30 -11.77
C ASN A 71 -12.84 0.42 -11.36
N ASP A 72 -13.17 1.54 -12.03
CA ASP A 72 -14.41 2.30 -11.81
C ASP A 72 -15.65 1.69 -12.49
N GLY A 73 -15.50 0.54 -13.14
CA GLY A 73 -16.52 -0.17 -13.89
C GLY A 73 -17.14 0.59 -15.08
N GLY A 74 -16.54 1.69 -15.51
CA GLY A 74 -17.03 2.54 -16.59
C GLY A 74 -16.62 2.08 -17.98
N GLU A 75 -15.39 1.57 -18.14
CA GLU A 75 -14.79 1.18 -19.42
C GLU A 75 -14.34 -0.28 -19.43
N ASP A 76 -14.27 -0.90 -20.62
CA ASP A 76 -13.64 -2.21 -20.81
C ASP A 76 -12.12 -2.05 -20.79
N ASP A 77 -11.57 -2.25 -19.59
CA ASP A 77 -10.15 -2.24 -19.30
C ASP A 77 -9.57 -3.66 -19.18
N ASN A 78 -10.28 -4.69 -19.68
CA ASN A 78 -9.80 -6.07 -19.64
C ASN A 78 -8.43 -6.21 -20.32
N GLY A 79 -7.46 -6.75 -19.57
CA GLY A 79 -6.08 -6.92 -20.01
C GLY A 79 -5.24 -5.64 -20.02
N LYS A 80 -5.76 -4.50 -19.55
CA LYS A 80 -4.98 -3.27 -19.36
C LYS A 80 -4.30 -3.26 -17.99
N ALA A 81 -3.18 -2.55 -17.93
CA ALA A 81 -2.34 -2.52 -16.73
C ALA A 81 -2.64 -1.29 -15.87
N VAL A 82 -2.37 -1.44 -14.57
CA VAL A 82 -2.19 -0.34 -13.63
C VAL A 82 -0.86 -0.53 -12.91
N LYS A 83 -0.18 0.56 -12.60
CA LYS A 83 1.03 0.53 -11.78
C LYS A 83 0.78 1.27 -10.50
N TRP A 84 0.94 0.56 -9.40
CA TRP A 84 0.87 1.14 -8.07
C TRP A 84 2.27 1.40 -7.54
N ARG A 85 2.46 2.57 -6.96
CA ARG A 85 3.72 3.02 -6.41
C ARG A 85 3.57 3.36 -4.94
N LEU A 86 4.42 2.76 -4.12
CA LEU A 86 4.59 3.05 -2.70
C LEU A 86 5.91 3.79 -2.50
N ASP A 87 5.83 5.11 -2.44
CA ASP A 87 6.92 5.94 -1.95
C ASP A 87 6.95 5.87 -0.41
N TYR A 88 8.13 5.88 0.19
CA TYR A 88 8.25 5.90 1.64
C TYR A 88 9.42 6.74 2.14
N GLN A 89 9.29 7.19 3.39
CA GLN A 89 10.37 7.73 4.19
C GLN A 89 10.29 7.14 5.60
N VAL A 90 11.41 7.06 6.30
CA VAL A 90 11.45 6.59 7.68
C VAL A 90 11.57 7.78 8.64
N GLY A 91 10.98 7.64 9.82
CA GLY A 91 10.99 8.70 10.82
C GLY A 91 11.41 8.21 12.20
N ASP A 92 12.24 9.01 12.85
CA ASP A 92 12.65 8.88 14.24
C ASP A 92 12.10 10.03 15.10
N GLU A 93 12.34 9.98 16.41
CA GLU A 93 11.99 11.07 17.31
C GLU A 93 12.78 12.34 16.97
N GLY A 94 12.07 13.44 16.71
CA GLY A 94 12.68 14.74 16.42
C GLY A 94 13.07 14.97 14.96
N ASP A 95 12.84 14.00 14.07
CA ASP A 95 13.14 14.16 12.64
C ASP A 95 12.23 15.16 11.94
N VAL A 96 12.82 15.98 11.06
CA VAL A 96 12.09 16.71 10.01
C VAL A 96 12.05 15.84 8.77
N ILE A 97 10.86 15.38 8.42
CA ILE A 97 10.69 14.35 7.38
C ILE A 97 10.34 15.02 6.05
N SER A 98 11.20 14.79 5.07
CA SER A 98 11.02 15.29 3.71
C SER A 98 11.61 14.32 2.68
N GLY A 99 11.19 14.47 1.43
CA GLY A 99 11.67 13.63 0.33
C GLY A 99 11.21 12.18 0.42
N SER A 100 12.02 11.28 -0.15
CA SER A 100 11.82 9.83 -0.11
C SER A 100 13.11 9.16 0.35
N HIS A 101 13.00 7.95 0.91
CA HIS A 101 14.14 7.12 1.27
C HIS A 101 14.93 6.70 0.01
N ASP A 102 16.23 6.43 0.12
CA ASP A 102 17.08 6.07 -1.03
C ASP A 102 16.63 4.79 -1.75
N ASN A 103 16.03 3.86 -1.00
CA ASN A 103 15.48 2.60 -1.52
C ASN A 103 14.00 2.73 -1.96
N SER A 104 13.43 3.94 -1.95
CA SER A 104 12.09 4.29 -2.45
C SER A 104 12.17 4.80 -3.90
N PRO A 105 11.14 4.60 -4.74
CA PRO A 105 9.87 3.91 -4.46
C PRO A 105 9.97 2.39 -4.55
N LYS A 106 8.96 1.72 -3.98
CA LYS A 106 8.57 0.37 -4.40
C LYS A 106 7.39 0.47 -5.36
N SER A 107 7.29 -0.44 -6.31
CA SER A 107 6.16 -0.47 -7.24
C SER A 107 5.78 -1.89 -7.61
N VAL A 108 4.53 -2.04 -8.01
CA VAL A 108 3.98 -3.27 -8.56
C VAL A 108 3.11 -2.92 -9.76
N GLU A 109 3.23 -3.71 -10.82
CA GLU A 109 2.30 -3.67 -11.93
C GLU A 109 1.28 -4.79 -11.74
N ASP A 110 0.03 -4.47 -12.00
CA ASP A 110 -1.09 -5.39 -11.94
C ASP A 110 -1.94 -5.23 -13.22
N THR A 111 -2.68 -6.28 -13.56
CA THR A 111 -3.52 -6.29 -14.76
C THR A 111 -4.98 -6.42 -14.37
N TYR A 112 -5.84 -5.62 -14.98
CA TYR A 112 -7.28 -5.75 -14.83
C TYR A 112 -7.78 -6.90 -15.71
N ASP A 113 -7.71 -8.12 -15.22
CA ASP A 113 -8.07 -9.34 -15.96
C ASP A 113 -9.57 -9.69 -15.85
N SER A 114 -10.45 -8.70 -16.05
CA SER A 114 -11.89 -8.88 -16.00
C SER A 114 -12.61 -8.09 -17.10
N ASP A 115 -13.60 -8.73 -17.72
CA ASP A 115 -14.57 -8.09 -18.62
C ASP A 115 -15.79 -7.53 -17.87
N ALA A 116 -15.94 -7.87 -16.59
CA ALA A 116 -16.88 -7.22 -15.68
C ALA A 116 -16.20 -6.03 -14.99
N GLY A 117 -16.91 -4.91 -14.84
CA GLY A 117 -16.48 -3.81 -13.97
C GLY A 117 -16.61 -4.16 -12.49
N TRP A 118 -15.91 -3.42 -11.63
CA TRP A 118 -16.01 -3.54 -10.17
C TRP A 118 -15.52 -4.87 -9.57
N VAL A 119 -14.52 -5.50 -10.19
CA VAL A 119 -13.87 -6.71 -9.67
C VAL A 119 -12.73 -6.35 -8.72
N GLU A 120 -12.67 -7.03 -7.58
CA GLU A 120 -11.61 -6.88 -6.58
C GLU A 120 -10.31 -7.56 -7.06
N HIS A 121 -9.23 -6.78 -7.11
CA HIS A 121 -7.88 -7.22 -7.43
C HIS A 121 -6.95 -7.07 -6.23
N HIS A 122 -6.03 -8.02 -6.10
CA HIS A 122 -4.98 -8.02 -5.09
C HIS A 122 -3.64 -7.97 -5.79
N THR A 123 -2.92 -6.86 -5.63
CA THR A 123 -1.64 -6.69 -6.32
C THR A 123 -0.58 -7.67 -5.82
N GLY A 124 0.51 -7.80 -6.58
CA GLY A 124 1.76 -8.31 -6.03
C GLY A 124 2.30 -7.48 -4.85
N LYS A 125 3.35 -7.99 -4.20
CA LYS A 125 3.90 -7.40 -2.97
C LYS A 125 4.99 -6.36 -3.23
N MET A 126 4.87 -5.22 -2.59
CA MET A 126 5.91 -4.19 -2.43
C MET A 126 6.62 -4.40 -1.08
N THR A 127 7.91 -4.70 -1.10
CA THR A 127 8.68 -5.07 0.11
C THR A 127 9.58 -3.93 0.55
N ILE A 128 9.47 -3.51 1.81
CA ILE A 128 10.42 -2.61 2.46
C ILE A 128 11.33 -3.46 3.35
N ALA A 129 12.63 -3.40 3.09
CA ALA A 129 13.61 -4.21 3.80
C ALA A 129 13.75 -3.76 5.26
N GLU A 130 13.94 -4.70 6.19
CA GLU A 130 14.13 -4.37 7.61
C GLU A 130 15.24 -3.33 7.83
N ALA A 131 16.33 -3.43 7.06
CA ALA A 131 17.48 -2.55 7.16
C ALA A 131 17.13 -1.06 6.94
N ASP A 132 16.04 -0.75 6.24
CA ASP A 132 15.64 0.63 5.95
C ASP A 132 14.97 1.29 7.16
N PHE A 133 14.34 0.53 8.06
CA PHE A 133 13.51 1.07 9.13
C PHE A 133 13.81 0.50 10.53
N SER A 134 14.75 -0.43 10.65
CA SER A 134 15.14 -0.98 11.95
C SER A 134 15.59 0.14 12.89
N GLY A 135 15.01 0.18 14.09
CA GLY A 135 15.25 1.23 15.07
C GLY A 135 14.49 2.55 14.84
N LYS A 136 13.64 2.63 13.81
CA LYS A 136 12.79 3.80 13.53
C LYS A 136 11.41 3.68 14.19
N LEU A 137 10.76 4.83 14.39
CA LEU A 137 9.44 4.88 15.01
C LEU A 137 8.32 4.54 14.04
N CYS A 138 8.46 4.94 12.78
CA CYS A 138 7.41 4.80 11.77
C CYS A 138 7.93 4.91 10.35
N LEU A 139 7.08 4.45 9.43
CA LEU A 139 7.18 4.69 7.99
C LEU A 139 6.14 5.74 7.60
N PHE A 140 6.54 6.71 6.80
CA PHE A 140 5.65 7.63 6.11
C PHE A 140 5.45 7.11 4.71
N LEU A 141 4.28 6.56 4.44
CA LEU A 141 3.91 5.95 3.18
C LEU A 141 3.17 6.97 2.32
N LYS A 142 3.45 6.95 1.03
CA LYS A 142 2.70 7.66 0.00
C LYS A 142 2.39 6.70 -1.13
N LEU A 143 1.10 6.53 -1.37
CA LEU A 143 0.55 5.67 -2.39
C LEU A 143 0.05 6.50 -3.57
N SER A 144 0.38 6.06 -4.79
CA SER A 144 -0.12 6.64 -6.03
C SER A 144 -0.35 5.56 -7.09
N ALA A 145 -1.36 5.75 -7.94
CA ALA A 145 -1.42 5.11 -9.24
C ALA A 145 -0.57 5.92 -10.24
N VAL A 146 0.29 5.25 -11.00
CA VAL A 146 1.17 5.88 -11.99
C VAL A 146 1.05 5.17 -13.34
N THR A 147 1.52 5.80 -14.41
CA THR A 147 1.51 5.19 -15.75
C THR A 147 2.28 3.85 -15.73
N PRO A 148 1.65 2.73 -16.13
CA PRO A 148 2.32 1.44 -16.25
C PRO A 148 3.16 1.37 -17.52
N ASP A 149 4.03 0.36 -17.58
CA ASP A 149 4.73 0.03 -18.81
C ASP A 149 3.75 -0.68 -19.77
N GLY A 150 3.16 0.06 -20.71
CA GLY A 150 2.22 -0.48 -21.70
C GLY A 150 0.92 0.32 -21.84
N ALA A 151 -0.20 -0.36 -22.06
CA ALA A 151 -1.51 0.27 -22.09
C ALA A 151 -2.01 0.50 -20.66
N ALA A 152 -2.19 1.76 -20.30
CA ALA A 152 -2.81 2.14 -19.04
C ALA A 152 -4.32 1.84 -19.07
N LEU A 153 -4.90 1.66 -17.88
CA LEU A 153 -6.34 1.81 -17.68
C LEU A 153 -6.84 3.08 -18.38
N THR A 154 -8.00 2.96 -19.02
CA THR A 154 -8.68 4.14 -19.59
C THR A 154 -9.60 4.80 -18.58
N CYS A 155 -9.88 4.10 -17.49
CA CYS A 155 -10.72 4.52 -16.39
C CYS A 155 -9.89 4.89 -15.14
N GLU A 156 -10.56 5.33 -14.06
CA GLU A 156 -9.89 5.61 -12.79
C GLU A 156 -9.71 4.31 -11.97
N PRO A 157 -8.49 4.01 -11.47
CA PRO A 157 -8.30 2.94 -10.49
C PRO A 157 -8.78 3.37 -9.10
N HIS A 158 -9.61 2.53 -8.49
CA HIS A 158 -10.18 2.73 -7.16
C HIS A 158 -9.48 1.84 -6.12
N LEU A 159 -8.94 2.47 -5.08
CA LEU A 159 -8.35 1.75 -3.94
C LEU A 159 -9.45 1.34 -2.94
N ILE A 160 -9.46 0.05 -2.62
CA ILE A 160 -10.31 -0.54 -1.56
C ILE A 160 -9.55 -0.55 -0.23
N GLY A 161 -8.24 -0.86 -0.25
CA GLY A 161 -7.41 -0.84 0.94
C GLY A 161 -5.96 -1.27 0.72
N LEU A 162 -5.16 -1.17 1.78
CA LEU A 162 -3.78 -1.65 1.83
C LEU A 162 -3.71 -2.80 2.82
N CYS A 163 -3.10 -3.89 2.42
CA CYS A 163 -2.70 -4.93 3.34
C CYS A 163 -1.19 -4.86 3.57
N TYR A 164 -0.76 -5.20 4.78
CA TYR A 164 0.64 -5.44 5.08
C TYR A 164 0.84 -6.73 5.84
N THR A 165 2.02 -7.33 5.66
CA THR A 165 2.48 -8.49 6.42
C THR A 165 3.84 -8.24 7.03
N ASN A 166 3.95 -8.56 8.31
CA ASN A 166 5.18 -8.51 9.08
C ASN A 166 5.38 -9.80 9.88
N ILE A 167 6.58 -9.99 10.43
CA ILE A 167 6.79 -11.00 11.46
C ILE A 167 6.50 -10.38 12.83
N ALA A 168 5.63 -11.03 13.60
CA ALA A 168 5.21 -10.61 14.93
C ALA A 168 5.63 -11.62 16.00
N LYS A 169 5.86 -11.14 17.22
CA LYS A 169 6.14 -11.94 18.41
C LYS A 169 4.82 -12.45 18.99
N TRP A 170 4.83 -13.67 19.53
CA TRP A 170 3.72 -14.11 20.38
C TRP A 170 3.64 -13.19 21.61
N GLY A 171 2.53 -12.48 21.77
CA GLY A 171 2.24 -11.80 23.02
C GLY A 171 2.14 -12.85 24.14
N ARG A 172 2.88 -12.67 25.24
CA ARG A 172 2.50 -13.36 26.48
C ARG A 172 1.09 -12.89 26.80
N LYS A 173 0.12 -13.81 26.89
CA LYS A 173 -1.14 -13.48 27.58
C LYS A 173 -0.76 -12.91 28.95
N PRO A 174 -1.35 -11.78 29.37
CA PRO A 174 -1.16 -11.28 30.73
C PRO A 174 -1.52 -12.35 31.76
#